data_AF-A0A840IQ63-F1
#
_entry.id   AF-A0A840IQ63-F1
#
_cell.length_a   1.000
_cell.length_b   1.000
_cell.length_c   1.000
_cell.angle_alpha   90.00
_cell.angle_beta   90.00
_cell.angle_gamma   90.00
#
_symmetry.space_group_name_H-M   'P 1'
#
loop_
_entity.id
_entity.type
_entity.pdbx_description
1 polymer ?
#
loop_
_entity_poly.entity_id
_entity_poly.type
_entity_poly.pdbx_seq_one_letter_code
_entity_poly.pdbx_strand_id
1 'polypeptide(L)' 'MSQADLREHLSTYWDILGIEQADYITAITPEQLHRLSGQFAGTRTLDPTDIRTDERGRVLSQMWYLHAQRK' A
#
# COMPACT_ATOMS: atom_id res chain seq x y z
N MET A 1 4.57 4.89 -6.54
CA MET A 1 5.03 3.64 -7.17
C MET A 1 3.89 3.06 -7.99
N SER A 2 4.10 2.91 -9.30
CA SER A 2 3.11 2.41 -10.25
C SER A 2 3.17 0.89 -10.40
N GLN A 3 2.14 0.29 -11.02
CA GLN A 3 2.15 -1.13 -11.39
C GLN A 3 3.30 -1.45 -12.38
N ALA A 4 3.64 -0.50 -13.25
CA ALA A 4 4.73 -0.65 -14.21
C ALA A 4 6.08 -0.69 -13.49
N ASP A 5 6.29 0.20 -12.51
CA ASP A 5 7.52 0.23 -11.70
C ASP A 5 7.74 -1.12 -11.01
N LEU A 6 6.68 -1.70 -10.43
CA LEU A 6 6.73 -3.02 -9.79
C LEU A 6 7.11 -4.13 -10.77
N ARG A 7 6.55 -4.13 -11.99
CA ARG A 7 6.92 -5.11 -13.00
C ARG A 7 8.36 -4.97 -13.42
N GLU A 8 8.80 -3.75 -13.72
CA GLU A 8 10.14 -3.46 -14.18
C GLU A 8 11.19 -3.93 -13.17
N HIS A 9 11.03 -3.57 -11.90
CA HIS A 9 12.07 -3.81 -10.89
C HIS A 9 12.08 -5.25 -10.35
N LEU A 10 10.93 -5.94 -10.35
CA LEU A 10 10.81 -7.26 -9.72
C LEU A 10 10.89 -8.43 -10.71
N SER A 11 10.61 -8.20 -12.00
CA SER A 11 10.61 -9.26 -13.03
C SER A 11 11.97 -9.93 -13.24
N THR A 12 13.06 -9.26 -12.87
CA THR A 12 14.41 -9.84 -12.89
C THR A 12 14.53 -11.06 -11.97
N TYR A 13 13.85 -11.04 -10.81
CA TYR A 13 14.01 -12.05 -9.76
C TYR A 13 12.81 -12.98 -9.62
N TRP A 14 11.63 -12.52 -10.06
CA TRP A 14 10.36 -13.20 -9.85
C TRP A 14 9.58 -13.31 -11.16
N ASP A 15 8.89 -14.42 -11.34
CA ASP A 15 7.85 -14.56 -12.36
C ASP A 15 6.53 -14.02 -11.80
N ILE A 16 6.16 -12.83 -12.27
CA ILE A 16 4.99 -12.11 -11.79
C ILE A 16 3.72 -12.68 -12.43
N LEU A 17 2.87 -13.30 -11.62
CA LEU A 17 1.60 -13.90 -12.03
C LEU A 17 0.45 -12.88 -12.02
N GLY A 18 0.51 -11.90 -11.11
CA GLY A 18 -0.53 -10.88 -10.99
C GLY A 18 -0.10 -9.70 -10.12
N ILE A 19 -0.61 -8.51 -10.46
CA ILE A 19 -0.51 -7.31 -9.63
C ILE A 19 -1.87 -6.65 -9.60
N GLU A 20 -2.41 -6.45 -8.41
CA GLU A 20 -3.72 -5.82 -8.19
C GLU A 20 -3.69 -4.85 -7.03
N GLN A 21 -4.62 -3.90 -7.02
CA GLN A 21 -4.85 -3.04 -5.87
C GLN A 21 -5.71 -3.78 -4.84
N ALA A 22 -5.24 -3.80 -3.60
CA ALA A 22 -5.95 -4.44 -2.51
C ALA A 22 -5.98 -3.54 -1.27
N ASP A 23 -7.11 -3.54 -0.58
CA ASP A 23 -7.30 -2.82 0.68
C ASP A 23 -6.81 -3.71 1.83
N TYR A 24 -5.82 -3.23 2.59
CA TYR A 24 -5.31 -3.90 3.78
C TYR A 24 -5.70 -3.16 5.04
N ILE A 25 -6.14 -3.92 6.05
CA ILE A 25 -6.31 -3.39 7.40
C ILE A 25 -4.92 -3.25 8.02
N THR A 26 -4.60 -2.04 8.42
CA THR A 26 -3.36 -1.74 9.13
C THR A 26 -3.61 -1.69 10.64
N ALA A 27 -2.56 -1.90 11.44
CA ALA A 27 -2.64 -1.79 12.89
C ALA A 27 -2.59 -0.33 13.39
N ILE A 28 -2.51 0.65 12.48
CA ILE A 28 -2.38 2.06 12.84
C ILE A 28 -3.74 2.75 12.90
N THR A 29 -3.87 3.68 13.84
CA THR A 29 -5.01 4.60 13.93
C THR A 29 -4.81 5.83 13.03
N PRO A 30 -5.87 6.57 12.68
CA PRO A 30 -5.74 7.81 11.91
C PRO A 30 -4.76 8.82 12.53
N GLU A 31 -4.71 8.94 13.86
CA GLU A 31 -3.81 9.86 14.57
C GLU A 31 -2.34 9.41 14.47
N GLN A 32 -2.10 8.09 14.44
CA GLN A 32 -0.77 7.53 14.20
C GLN A 32 -0.36 7.75 12.74
N LEU A 33 -1.28 7.57 11.79
CA LEU A 33 -1.04 7.84 10.38
C LEU A 33 -0.68 9.31 10.15
N HIS A 34 -1.36 10.25 10.80
CA HIS A 34 -1.02 11.68 10.73
C HIS A 34 0.37 12.01 11.26
N ARG A 35 0.88 11.28 12.25
CA ARG A 35 2.26 11.45 12.74
C ARG A 35 3.29 10.84 11.79
N LEU A 36 2.92 9.78 11.08
CA LEU A 36 3.80 9.05 10.15
C LEU A 36 3.77 9.61 8.73
N SER A 37 2.77 10.43 8.37
CA SER A 37 2.62 11.00 7.02
C SER A 37 3.85 11.80 6.57
N GLY A 38 4.59 12.42 7.50
CA GLY A 38 5.86 13.08 7.22
C GLY A 38 7.03 12.13 6.92
N GLN A 39 6.96 10.86 7.33
CA GLN A 39 7.96 9.82 7.03
C GLN A 39 7.63 9.05 5.74
N PHE A 40 6.35 8.94 5.37
CA PHE A 40 5.90 8.29 4.13
C PHE A 40 5.93 9.24 2.92
N ALA A 41 6.99 10.03 2.77
CA ALA A 41 7.15 11.09 1.75
C ALA A 41 7.22 10.61 0.27
N GLY A 42 6.68 9.42 -0.04
CA GLY A 42 6.49 8.88 -1.39
C GLY A 42 5.05 8.41 -1.68
N THR A 43 4.18 8.38 -0.67
CA THR A 43 2.73 8.20 -0.85
C THR A 43 2.09 9.57 -0.81
N ARG A 44 1.40 9.93 -1.90
CA ARG A 44 0.47 11.06 -2.05
C ARG A 44 -0.02 11.53 -0.69
N THR A 45 0.20 12.80 -0.35
CA THR A 45 -0.25 13.44 0.90
C THR A 45 -1.64 12.90 1.25
N LEU A 46 -1.72 12.07 2.29
CA LEU A 46 -2.97 11.42 2.67
C LEU A 46 -3.86 12.50 3.26
N ASP A 47 -4.89 12.89 2.51
CA ASP A 47 -5.92 13.77 3.03
C ASP A 47 -6.64 13.01 4.17
N PRO A 48 -6.78 13.59 5.37
CA PRO A 48 -7.51 12.96 6.46
C PRO A 48 -8.94 12.55 6.08
N THR A 49 -9.56 13.23 5.11
CA THR A 49 -10.90 12.90 4.62
C THR A 49 -10.95 11.65 3.73
N ASP A 50 -9.81 11.21 3.20
CA ASP A 50 -9.68 9.99 2.38
C ASP A 50 -9.34 8.75 3.23
N ILE A 51 -9.13 8.91 4.55
CA ILE A 51 -8.79 7.80 5.46
C ILE A 51 -10.04 6.94 5.71
N ARG A 52 -10.07 5.79 5.03
CA ARG A 52 -11.08 4.75 5.29
C ARG A 52 -10.71 3.96 6.54
N THR A 53 -11.70 3.60 7.35
CA THR A 53 -11.51 2.78 8.55
C THR A 53 -12.48 1.61 8.60
N ASP A 54 -12.13 0.57 9.37
CA ASP A 54 -13.03 -0.53 9.69
C ASP A 54 -13.92 -0.23 10.91
N GLU A 55 -14.79 -1.18 11.27
CA GLU A 55 -15.70 -1.07 12.43
C GLU A 55 -14.99 -0.86 13.77
N ARG A 56 -13.67 -1.11 13.84
CA ARG A 56 -12.84 -0.95 15.05
C ARG A 56 -11.99 0.32 14.99
N GLY A 57 -12.18 1.17 13.99
CA GLY A 57 -11.41 2.41 13.79
C GLY A 57 -9.99 2.20 13.26
N ARG A 58 -9.68 1.02 12.72
CA ARG A 58 -8.36 0.73 12.12
C ARG A 58 -8.32 1.23 10.69
N VAL A 59 -7.19 1.80 10.29
CA VAL A 59 -7.04 2.37 8.94
C VAL A 59 -6.96 1.29 7.87
N LEU A 60 -7.78 1.43 6.83
CA LEU A 60 -7.68 0.70 5.56
C LEU A 60 -6.71 1.45 4.63
N SER A 61 -5.68 0.76 4.17
CA SER A 61 -4.70 1.32 3.24
C SER A 61 -4.66 0.51 1.95
N GLN A 62 -4.73 1.21 0.83
CA GLN A 62 -4.64 0.60 -0.49
C GLN A 62 -3.17 0.35 -0.83
N MET A 63 -2.84 -0.92 -1.05
CA MET A 63 -1.49 -1.39 -1.38
C MET A 63 -1.53 -2.27 -2.63
N TRP A 64 -0.39 -2.36 -3.32
CA TRP A 64 -0.23 -3.34 -4.38
C TRP A 64 -0.06 -4.74 -3.79
N TYR A 65 -0.95 -5.67 -4.14
CA TYR A 65 -0.77 -7.09 -3.93
C TYR A 65 -0.06 -7.71 -5.14
N LEU A 66 1.09 -8.35 -4.89
CA LEU A 66 1.90 -9.01 -5.90
C LEU A 66 1.83 -10.53 -5.68
N HIS A 67 1.29 -11.24 -6.67
CA HIS A 67 1.41 -12.69 -6.74
C HIS A 67 2.53 -13.05 -7.71
N ALA A 68 3.57 -13.72 -7.22
CA ALA A 68 4.72 -14.09 -8.02
C ALA A 68 5.38 -15.38 -7.52
N GLN A 69 6.12 -16.04 -8.40
CA GLN A 69 6.92 -17.23 -8.10
C GLN A 69 8.40 -16.91 -8.27
N ARG A 70 9.24 -17.57 -7.48
CA ARG A 70 10.70 -17.42 -7.58
C ARG A 70 11.19 -18.19 -8.81
N LYS A 71 12.07 -17.56 -9.58
CA LYS A 71 12.82 -18.22 -10.67
C LYS A 71 13.85 -19.21 -10.15
#